data_AF-A0A0B3SHM0-F1
#
_entry.id   AF-A0A0B3SHM0-F1
#
_cell.length_a   1.000
_cell.length_b   1.000
_cell.length_c   1.000
_cell.angle_alpha   90.00
_cell.angle_beta   90.00
_cell.angle_gamma   90.00
#
_symmetry.space_group_name_H-M   'P 1'
#
loop_
_entity.id
_entity.type
_entity.pdbx_description
1 polymer ?
#
loop_
_entity_poly.entity_id
_entity_poly.type
_entity_poly.pdbx_seq_one_letter_code
_entity_poly.pdbx_strand_id
1 'polypeptide(L)'
;MKQIDRLRSFGLFDARVPRYTSYPTAPVFSPEVGATDQARALAALDPGDPVSVYLHIPFCERLCWFCACRTQGTKTLSPVESYLGTLERELALLKDVLPEGLRMGRMHWGGGTPTILAPAMIHCLAQAVKAMFPPIDGWEFSVEIDPTMVDRAKIDALAAEGMNRASIGIQDFDPLVQKSIGRMQPFDITRACVDDLRAAGIRSLNTDLVYGLPHQTAARLQDTVDKVLDLDPDRVALFGYAHVPWVSKRQKLIPEEALPAEEARHDLATLAAARFTAAGLPPHRHRPFLPSGRRAGTRRHHRAPAPQLPGLCG
;
A
#
# COMPACT_ATOMS: atom_id res chain seq x y z
N MET A 1 8.89 27.84 25.37
CA MET A 1 8.63 26.40 25.60
C MET A 1 8.80 25.71 24.27
N LYS A 2 9.81 24.83 24.10
CA LYS A 2 10.02 24.18 22.80
C LYS A 2 8.78 23.33 22.49
N GLN A 3 8.37 23.24 21.23
CA GLN A 3 7.20 22.46 20.83
C GLN A 3 7.23 21.04 21.39
N ILE A 4 8.41 20.44 21.48
CA ILE A 4 8.62 19.09 22.04
C ILE A 4 8.34 19.00 23.55
N ASP A 5 8.66 20.03 24.34
CA ASP A 5 8.34 20.05 25.78
C ASP A 5 6.83 20.06 26.00
N ARG A 6 6.11 20.75 25.12
CA ARG A 6 4.64 20.77 25.12
C ARG A 6 4.05 19.41 24.72
N LEU A 7 4.60 18.77 23.68
CA LEU A 7 4.17 17.43 23.26
C LEU A 7 4.42 16.38 24.36
N ARG A 8 5.57 16.45 25.05
CA ARG A 8 5.87 15.64 26.24
C ARG A 8 4.85 15.88 27.35
N SER A 9 4.51 17.13 27.65
CA SER A 9 3.51 17.45 28.68
C SER A 9 2.11 16.89 28.40
N PHE A 10 1.80 16.60 27.13
CA PHE A 10 0.55 15.97 26.72
C PHE A 10 0.62 14.43 26.69
N GLY A 11 1.74 13.83 27.12
CA GLY A 11 1.92 12.37 27.15
C GLY A 11 1.94 11.74 25.77
N LEU A 12 2.18 12.52 24.70
CA LEU A 12 2.11 12.01 23.32
C LEU A 12 3.09 10.87 23.05
N PHE A 13 4.25 10.89 23.71
CA PHE A 13 5.29 9.87 23.55
C PHE A 13 5.07 8.64 24.44
N ASP A 14 4.18 8.72 25.42
CA ASP A 14 3.87 7.64 26.37
C ASP A 14 2.52 6.96 26.06
N ALA A 15 1.65 7.63 25.30
CA ALA A 15 0.29 7.19 25.02
C ALA A 15 0.24 6.05 23.99
N ARG A 16 -0.27 4.88 24.40
CA ARG A 16 -0.61 3.78 23.49
C ARG A 16 -1.99 4.01 22.88
N VAL A 17 -2.06 4.71 21.75
CA VAL A 17 -3.31 4.96 21.03
C VAL A 17 -3.62 3.86 20.00
N PRO A 18 -4.90 3.45 19.83
CA PRO A 18 -5.27 2.49 18.79
C PRO A 18 -4.93 3.00 17.40
N ARG A 19 -4.33 2.15 16.56
CA ARG A 19 -4.27 2.41 15.11
C ARG A 19 -5.63 2.07 14.51
N TYR A 20 -6.39 3.09 14.12
CA TYR A 20 -7.68 2.93 13.47
C TYR A 20 -7.52 2.55 12.00
N THR A 21 -7.31 1.25 11.75
CA THR A 21 -7.33 0.67 10.39
C THR A 21 -8.76 0.49 9.87
N SER A 22 -9.72 0.35 10.79
CA SER A 22 -11.17 0.26 10.54
C SER A 22 -11.93 0.73 11.77
N TYR A 23 -13.24 0.98 11.64
CA TYR A 23 -14.14 1.14 12.78
C TYR A 23 -15.40 0.27 12.57
N PRO A 24 -15.72 -0.64 13.50
CA PRO A 24 -14.92 -1.04 14.65
C PRO A 24 -13.55 -1.66 14.28
N THR A 25 -12.59 -1.66 15.21
CA THR A 25 -11.24 -2.20 15.00
C THR A 25 -11.22 -3.73 15.13
N ALA A 26 -10.26 -4.42 14.50
CA ALA A 26 -10.14 -5.88 14.51
C ALA A 26 -10.24 -6.60 15.90
N PRO A 27 -9.77 -6.03 17.04
CA PRO A 27 -9.94 -6.68 18.35
C PRO A 27 -11.38 -6.93 18.79
N VAL A 28 -12.38 -6.30 18.15
CA VAL A 28 -13.79 -6.58 18.44
C VAL A 28 -14.40 -7.65 17.52
N PHE A 29 -13.63 -8.21 16.58
CA PHE A 29 -14.12 -9.30 15.73
C PHE A 29 -14.40 -10.54 16.59
N SER A 30 -15.53 -11.18 16.32
CA SER A 30 -16.07 -12.27 17.12
C SER A 30 -16.42 -13.46 16.21
N PRO A 31 -16.25 -14.71 16.68
CA PRO A 31 -16.73 -15.89 15.97
C PRO A 31 -18.26 -15.97 15.86
N GLU A 32 -19.00 -15.07 16.52
CA GLU A 32 -20.45 -14.95 16.37
C GLU A 32 -20.88 -14.53 14.96
N VAL A 33 -20.02 -13.80 14.23
CA VAL A 33 -20.23 -13.49 12.81
C VAL A 33 -19.67 -14.63 11.98
N GLY A 34 -20.55 -15.40 11.34
CA GLY A 34 -20.20 -16.63 10.64
C GLY A 34 -20.50 -16.63 9.15
N ALA A 35 -20.45 -17.82 8.54
CA ALA A 35 -20.69 -18.01 7.11
C ALA A 35 -22.07 -17.51 6.66
N THR A 36 -23.11 -17.69 7.48
CA THR A 36 -24.47 -17.21 7.18
C THR A 36 -24.53 -15.69 7.10
N ASP A 37 -23.85 -14.99 8.01
CA ASP A 37 -23.82 -13.52 8.01
C ASP A 37 -23.01 -12.99 6.82
N GLN A 38 -21.89 -13.63 6.51
CA GLN A 38 -21.10 -13.33 5.32
C GLN A 38 -21.93 -13.52 4.04
N ALA A 39 -22.62 -14.66 3.90
CA ALA A 39 -23.45 -14.93 2.74
C ALA A 39 -24.58 -13.90 2.59
N ARG A 40 -25.25 -13.55 3.70
CA ARG A 40 -26.29 -12.50 3.70
C ARG A 40 -25.72 -11.14 3.28
N ALA A 41 -24.55 -10.77 3.78
CA ALA A 41 -23.91 -9.50 3.45
C ALA A 41 -23.50 -9.42 1.98
N LEU A 42 -22.94 -10.52 1.44
CA LEU A 42 -22.55 -10.61 0.02
C LEU A 42 -23.77 -10.61 -0.92
N ALA A 43 -24.82 -11.34 -0.57
CA ALA A 43 -26.07 -11.38 -1.35
C ALA A 43 -26.82 -10.03 -1.36
N ALA A 44 -26.53 -9.15 -0.39
CA ALA A 44 -27.13 -7.82 -0.28
C ALA A 44 -26.35 -6.71 -1.00
N LEU A 45 -25.25 -7.04 -1.69
CA LEU A 45 -24.51 -6.07 -2.50
C LEU A 45 -25.38 -5.51 -3.62
N ASP A 46 -25.21 -4.23 -3.93
CA ASP A 46 -25.91 -3.58 -5.05
C ASP A 46 -25.08 -3.76 -6.34
N PRO A 47 -25.58 -4.46 -7.37
CA PRO A 47 -24.89 -4.56 -8.67
C PRO A 47 -24.61 -3.21 -9.33
N GLY A 48 -25.35 -2.15 -8.95
CA GLY A 48 -25.12 -0.78 -9.40
C GLY A 48 -23.90 -0.09 -8.79
N ASP A 49 -23.33 -0.63 -7.70
CA ASP A 49 -22.13 -0.09 -7.04
C ASP A 49 -20.92 -1.00 -7.27
N PRO A 50 -19.89 -0.56 -8.03
CA PRO A 50 -18.72 -1.38 -8.31
C PRO A 50 -17.93 -1.74 -7.05
N VAL A 51 -17.64 -3.02 -6.87
CA VAL A 51 -16.89 -3.51 -5.69
C VAL A 51 -15.39 -3.26 -5.80
N SER A 52 -14.72 -3.31 -4.64
CA SER A 52 -13.26 -3.39 -4.54
C SER A 52 -12.86 -4.79 -4.13
N VAL A 53 -12.05 -5.46 -4.95
CA VAL A 53 -11.57 -6.82 -4.71
C VAL A 53 -10.13 -6.80 -4.19
N TYR A 54 -9.90 -7.37 -3.02
CA TYR A 54 -8.56 -7.53 -2.44
C TYR A 54 -8.16 -9.00 -2.47
N LEU A 55 -6.96 -9.28 -2.98
CA LEU A 55 -6.35 -10.60 -2.93
C LEU A 55 -5.10 -10.55 -2.06
N HIS A 56 -5.05 -11.44 -1.09
CA HIS A 56 -3.91 -11.59 -0.20
C HIS A 56 -2.99 -12.69 -0.74
N ILE A 57 -1.77 -12.37 -1.16
CA ILE A 57 -0.75 -13.35 -1.56
C ILE A 57 0.26 -13.45 -0.41
N PRO A 58 0.15 -14.43 0.50
CA PRO A 58 0.87 -14.40 1.77
C PRO A 58 2.34 -14.80 1.64
N PHE A 59 2.86 -15.12 0.45
CA PHE A 59 4.19 -15.72 0.31
C PHE A 59 5.29 -14.69 0.12
N CYS A 60 6.43 -14.94 0.74
CA CYS A 60 7.68 -14.23 0.50
C CYS A 60 8.82 -15.25 0.35
N GLU A 61 9.74 -15.02 -0.58
CA GLU A 61 10.98 -15.82 -0.64
C GLU A 61 11.92 -15.51 0.52
N ARG A 62 11.92 -14.24 0.97
CA ARG A 62 12.69 -13.76 2.11
C ARG A 62 11.78 -13.04 3.10
N LEU A 63 11.88 -13.42 4.37
CA LEU A 63 11.16 -12.74 5.46
C LEU A 63 12.00 -11.60 6.01
N CYS A 64 11.58 -10.37 5.74
CA CYS A 64 12.21 -9.18 6.31
C CYS A 64 11.94 -9.10 7.82
N TRP A 65 12.95 -8.76 8.62
CA TRP A 65 12.88 -8.83 10.08
C TRP A 65 11.94 -7.78 10.66
N PHE A 66 11.81 -6.62 10.00
CA PHE A 66 10.90 -5.55 10.43
C PHE A 66 9.42 -5.89 10.20
N CYS A 67 9.10 -6.81 9.29
CA CYS A 67 7.74 -7.01 8.80
C CYS A 67 6.82 -7.64 9.87
N ALA A 68 5.63 -7.05 10.05
CA ALA A 68 4.56 -7.60 10.89
C ALA A 68 3.33 -8.05 10.08
N CYS A 69 3.41 -8.01 8.74
CA CYS A 69 2.34 -8.46 7.86
C CYS A 69 2.08 -9.97 8.00
N ARG A 70 0.87 -10.40 7.62
CA ARG A 70 0.54 -11.82 7.48
C ARG A 70 1.31 -12.39 6.29
N THR A 71 2.37 -13.13 6.58
CA THR A 71 3.29 -13.65 5.56
C THR A 71 3.76 -15.05 5.92
N GLN A 72 4.10 -15.84 4.90
CA GLN A 72 4.64 -17.17 4.98
C GLN A 72 5.90 -17.25 4.10
N GLY A 73 7.03 -17.65 4.71
CA GLY A 73 8.25 -17.89 3.95
C GLY A 73 8.11 -19.16 3.11
N THR A 74 8.56 -19.13 1.87
CA THR A 74 8.64 -20.31 0.99
C THR A 74 9.95 -20.33 0.22
N LYS A 75 10.41 -21.55 -0.13
CA LYS A 75 11.59 -21.78 -0.97
C LYS A 75 11.23 -22.39 -2.33
N THR A 76 9.98 -22.79 -2.53
CA THR A 76 9.48 -23.42 -3.74
C THR A 76 8.15 -22.79 -4.14
N LEU A 77 7.75 -22.95 -5.40
CA LEU A 77 6.47 -22.46 -5.90
C LEU A 77 5.28 -23.37 -5.57
N SER A 78 5.51 -24.63 -5.17
CA SER A 78 4.42 -25.58 -4.90
C SER A 78 3.39 -25.09 -3.86
N PRO A 79 3.78 -24.46 -2.72
CA PRO A 79 2.80 -23.85 -1.81
C PRO A 79 2.03 -22.69 -2.43
N VAL A 80 2.66 -21.95 -3.35
CA VAL A 80 2.05 -20.82 -4.07
C VAL A 80 0.99 -21.35 -5.03
N GLU A 81 1.32 -22.37 -5.84
CA GLU A 81 0.39 -23.04 -6.76
C GLU A 81 -0.83 -23.63 -6.04
N SER A 82 -0.59 -24.34 -4.93
CA SER A 82 -1.66 -24.91 -4.11
C SER A 82 -2.59 -23.84 -3.54
N TYR A 83 -2.02 -22.69 -3.18
CA TYR A 83 -2.79 -21.55 -2.70
C TYR A 83 -3.64 -20.91 -3.80
N LEU A 84 -3.10 -20.75 -5.02
CA LEU A 84 -3.90 -20.27 -6.15
C LEU A 84 -5.09 -21.19 -6.44
N GLY A 85 -4.89 -22.50 -6.42
CA GLY A 85 -6.00 -23.45 -6.55
C GLY A 85 -7.01 -23.35 -5.40
N THR A 86 -6.60 -22.87 -4.22
CA THR A 86 -7.52 -22.59 -3.10
C THR A 86 -8.31 -21.30 -3.34
N LEU A 87 -7.67 -20.24 -3.83
CA LEU A 87 -8.34 -19.00 -4.22
C LEU A 87 -9.37 -19.24 -5.33
N GLU A 88 -9.06 -20.06 -6.32
CA GLU A 88 -10.02 -20.41 -7.38
C GLU A 88 -11.25 -21.15 -6.84
N ARG A 89 -11.05 -22.08 -5.88
CA ARG A 89 -12.17 -22.74 -5.18
C ARG A 89 -12.97 -21.75 -4.34
N GLU A 90 -12.31 -20.81 -3.67
CA GLU A 90 -12.97 -19.76 -2.89
C GLU A 90 -13.84 -18.87 -3.80
N LEU A 91 -13.31 -18.43 -4.94
CA LEU A 91 -14.07 -17.68 -5.95
C LEU A 91 -15.30 -18.49 -6.43
N ALA A 92 -15.14 -19.79 -6.67
CA ALA A 92 -16.25 -20.65 -7.08
C ALA A 92 -17.37 -20.72 -6.03
N LEU A 93 -17.04 -20.73 -4.73
CA LEU A 93 -18.03 -20.70 -3.64
C LEU A 93 -18.80 -19.38 -3.59
N LEU A 94 -18.16 -18.26 -3.95
CA LEU A 94 -18.81 -16.95 -3.97
C LEU A 94 -19.83 -16.83 -5.11
N LYS A 95 -19.65 -17.58 -6.20
CA LYS A 95 -20.50 -17.50 -7.39
C LYS A 95 -22.00 -17.66 -7.09
N ASP A 96 -22.34 -18.59 -6.21
CA ASP A 96 -23.73 -18.92 -5.88
C ASP A 96 -24.37 -17.93 -4.88
N VAL A 97 -23.57 -17.04 -4.31
CA VAL A 97 -23.98 -16.07 -3.28
C VAL A 97 -24.05 -14.66 -3.84
N LEU A 98 -23.17 -14.32 -4.79
CA LEU A 98 -23.07 -12.97 -5.32
C LEU A 98 -24.26 -12.63 -6.24
N PRO A 99 -24.80 -11.40 -6.14
CA PRO A 99 -25.79 -10.89 -7.07
C PRO A 99 -25.29 -10.91 -8.53
N GLU A 100 -26.18 -11.25 -9.45
CA GLU A 100 -25.88 -11.18 -10.88
C GLU A 100 -25.61 -9.73 -11.32
N GLY A 101 -24.64 -9.54 -12.21
CA GLY A 101 -24.29 -8.23 -12.77
C GLY A 101 -23.33 -7.42 -11.90
N LEU A 102 -22.84 -7.95 -10.78
CA LEU A 102 -21.82 -7.29 -9.96
C LEU A 102 -20.52 -7.08 -10.76
N ARG A 103 -19.93 -5.89 -10.64
CA ARG A 103 -18.70 -5.49 -11.36
C ARG A 103 -17.67 -4.95 -10.38
N MET A 104 -16.39 -5.00 -10.74
CA MET A 104 -15.34 -4.38 -9.92
C MET A 104 -14.88 -3.03 -10.46
N GLY A 105 -14.75 -2.06 -9.56
CA GLY A 105 -14.06 -0.80 -9.80
C GLY A 105 -12.59 -0.86 -9.46
N ARG A 106 -12.18 -1.75 -8.55
CA ARG A 106 -10.80 -1.88 -8.10
C ARG A 106 -10.41 -3.33 -7.84
N MET A 107 -9.17 -3.66 -8.17
CA MET A 107 -8.49 -4.87 -7.73
C MET A 107 -7.16 -4.47 -7.08
N HIS A 108 -6.85 -5.09 -5.95
CA HIS A 108 -5.56 -4.92 -5.29
C HIS A 108 -4.98 -6.28 -4.89
N TRP A 109 -3.75 -6.54 -5.31
CA TRP A 109 -2.96 -7.67 -4.82
C TRP A 109 -1.92 -7.17 -3.82
N GLY A 110 -2.00 -7.67 -2.59
CA GLY A 110 -1.05 -7.32 -1.54
C GLY A 110 -0.73 -8.51 -0.64
N GLY A 111 -0.05 -8.25 0.48
CA GLY A 111 0.14 -9.23 1.56
C GLY A 111 1.59 -9.51 1.87
N GLY A 112 2.12 -10.60 1.33
CA GLY A 112 3.54 -10.92 1.35
C GLY A 112 4.23 -10.26 0.16
N THR A 113 4.34 -10.99 -0.94
CA THR A 113 4.96 -10.50 -2.17
C THR A 113 4.18 -11.05 -3.37
N PRO A 114 3.16 -10.32 -3.87
CA PRO A 114 2.43 -10.72 -5.07
C PRO A 114 3.32 -11.04 -6.28
N THR A 115 4.45 -10.34 -6.43
CA THR A 115 5.43 -10.60 -7.50
C THR A 115 6.21 -11.91 -7.35
N ILE A 116 5.90 -12.74 -6.35
CA ILE A 116 6.35 -14.14 -6.31
C ILE A 116 5.71 -14.99 -7.42
N LEU A 117 4.54 -14.57 -7.90
CA LEU A 117 3.81 -15.28 -8.96
C LEU A 117 4.62 -15.27 -10.26
N ALA A 118 4.72 -16.44 -10.90
CA ALA A 118 5.26 -16.54 -12.26
C ALA A 118 4.26 -15.93 -13.27
N PRO A 119 4.69 -15.49 -14.46
CA PRO A 119 3.81 -14.90 -15.49
C PRO A 119 2.53 -15.70 -15.77
N ALA A 120 2.63 -17.02 -15.94
CA ALA A 120 1.45 -17.87 -16.16
C ALA A 120 0.45 -17.83 -15.00
N MET A 121 0.95 -17.79 -13.75
CA MET A 121 0.12 -17.69 -12.55
C MET A 121 -0.57 -16.32 -12.44
N ILE A 122 0.11 -15.25 -12.85
CA ILE A 122 -0.45 -13.90 -12.92
C ILE A 122 -1.66 -13.88 -13.86
N HIS A 123 -1.50 -14.43 -15.07
CA HIS A 123 -2.60 -14.55 -16.03
C HIS A 123 -3.77 -15.36 -15.47
N CYS A 124 -3.51 -16.57 -14.97
CA CYS A 124 -4.55 -17.44 -14.40
C CYS A 124 -5.34 -16.75 -13.29
N LEU A 125 -4.66 -16.17 -12.30
CA LEU A 125 -5.32 -15.54 -11.16
C LEU A 125 -6.13 -14.31 -11.59
N ALA A 126 -5.54 -13.42 -12.41
CA ALA A 126 -6.23 -12.21 -12.86
C ALA A 126 -7.47 -12.55 -13.70
N GLN A 127 -7.38 -13.55 -14.57
CA GLN A 127 -8.49 -14.00 -15.40
C GLN A 127 -9.59 -14.66 -14.56
N ALA A 128 -9.24 -15.48 -13.58
CA ALA A 128 -10.20 -16.08 -12.65
C ALA A 128 -10.99 -15.00 -11.88
N VAL A 129 -10.30 -13.97 -11.38
CA VAL A 129 -10.97 -12.85 -10.68
C VAL A 129 -11.84 -12.04 -11.63
N LYS A 130 -11.34 -11.70 -12.83
CA LYS A 130 -12.12 -10.94 -13.84
C LYS A 130 -13.34 -11.70 -14.35
N ALA A 131 -13.30 -13.02 -14.39
CA ALA A 131 -14.45 -13.84 -14.74
C ALA A 131 -15.54 -13.78 -13.67
N MET A 132 -15.18 -13.65 -12.39
CA MET A 132 -16.12 -13.49 -11.29
C MET A 132 -16.64 -12.05 -11.16
N PHE A 133 -15.73 -11.07 -11.31
CA PHE A 133 -16.02 -9.66 -11.18
C PHE A 133 -15.54 -8.93 -12.44
N PRO A 134 -16.36 -8.83 -13.50
CA PRO A 134 -15.97 -8.09 -14.68
C PRO A 134 -15.61 -6.63 -14.34
N PRO A 135 -14.48 -6.10 -14.81
CA PRO A 135 -14.09 -4.72 -14.51
C PRO A 135 -15.03 -3.71 -15.18
N ILE A 136 -15.21 -2.55 -14.56
CA ILE A 136 -15.79 -1.37 -15.21
C ILE A 136 -14.75 -0.61 -16.04
N ASP A 137 -15.20 0.31 -16.89
CA ASP A 137 -14.31 1.23 -17.59
C ASP A 137 -13.56 2.12 -16.57
N GLY A 138 -12.25 2.30 -16.79
CA GLY A 138 -11.41 3.10 -15.89
C GLY A 138 -11.13 2.47 -14.51
N TRP A 139 -11.36 1.17 -14.35
CA TRP A 139 -11.01 0.44 -13.12
C TRP A 139 -9.52 0.56 -12.74
N GLU A 140 -9.24 0.44 -11.44
CA GLU A 140 -7.87 0.47 -10.89
C GLU A 140 -7.41 -0.96 -10.58
N PHE A 141 -6.27 -1.38 -11.14
CA PHE A 141 -5.60 -2.62 -10.73
C PHE A 141 -4.22 -2.26 -10.18
N SER A 142 -4.05 -2.51 -8.87
CA SER A 142 -2.82 -2.23 -8.16
C SER A 142 -2.18 -3.46 -7.54
N VAL A 143 -0.84 -3.51 -7.56
CA VAL A 143 -0.06 -4.63 -7.01
C VAL A 143 1.08 -4.11 -6.14
N GLU A 144 1.28 -4.74 -4.98
CA GLU A 144 2.49 -4.57 -4.16
C GLU A 144 3.68 -5.30 -4.80
N ILE A 145 4.79 -4.59 -4.98
CA ILE A 145 5.99 -5.03 -5.68
C ILE A 145 7.18 -4.99 -4.74
N ASP A 146 7.84 -6.14 -4.59
CA ASP A 146 9.22 -6.19 -4.13
C ASP A 146 10.15 -6.01 -5.34
N PRO A 147 10.87 -4.88 -5.47
CA PRO A 147 11.72 -4.61 -6.62
C PRO A 147 12.91 -5.57 -6.74
N THR A 148 13.26 -6.33 -5.69
CA THR A 148 14.30 -7.37 -5.81
C THR A 148 13.78 -8.69 -6.36
N MET A 149 12.47 -8.83 -6.56
CA MET A 149 11.80 -10.09 -6.90
C MET A 149 10.93 -10.00 -8.16
N VAL A 150 11.05 -8.91 -8.91
CA VAL A 150 10.27 -8.66 -10.13
C VAL A 150 11.22 -8.52 -11.32
N ASP A 151 10.82 -9.10 -12.44
CA ASP A 151 11.50 -8.97 -13.72
C ASP A 151 10.53 -8.40 -14.77
N ARG A 152 11.05 -8.06 -15.95
CA ARG A 152 10.27 -7.57 -17.08
C ARG A 152 9.11 -8.50 -17.45
N ALA A 153 9.33 -9.82 -17.45
CA ALA A 153 8.29 -10.78 -17.84
C ALA A 153 7.08 -10.78 -16.88
N LYS A 154 7.33 -10.63 -15.57
CA LYS A 154 6.25 -10.46 -14.58
C LYS A 154 5.53 -9.12 -14.73
N ILE A 155 6.27 -8.05 -15.00
CA ILE A 155 5.68 -6.71 -15.23
C ILE A 155 4.80 -6.73 -16.48
N ASP A 156 5.27 -7.32 -17.57
CA ASP A 156 4.52 -7.43 -18.82
C ASP A 156 3.25 -8.26 -18.65
N ALA A 157 3.32 -9.37 -17.89
CA ALA A 157 2.15 -10.18 -17.55
C ALA A 157 1.11 -9.37 -16.73
N LEU A 158 1.57 -8.61 -15.73
CA LEU A 158 0.70 -7.73 -14.94
C LEU A 158 0.06 -6.63 -15.80
N ALA A 159 0.84 -5.99 -16.67
CA ALA A 159 0.36 -4.96 -17.58
C ALA A 159 -0.69 -5.52 -18.56
N ALA A 160 -0.44 -6.71 -19.14
CA ALA A 160 -1.36 -7.40 -20.04
C ALA A 160 -2.70 -7.74 -19.35
N GLU A 161 -2.68 -8.01 -18.04
CA GLU A 161 -3.90 -8.27 -17.26
C GLU A 161 -4.62 -7.01 -16.79
N GLY A 162 -4.05 -5.82 -17.07
CA GLY A 162 -4.64 -4.51 -16.84
C GLY A 162 -4.08 -3.74 -15.65
N MET A 163 -2.94 -4.18 -15.06
CA MET A 163 -2.31 -3.44 -13.97
C MET A 163 -1.94 -2.03 -14.42
N ASN A 164 -2.36 -1.04 -13.65
CA ASN A 164 -2.14 0.37 -13.97
C ASN A 164 -1.62 1.19 -12.78
N ARG A 165 -1.39 0.54 -11.62
CA ARG A 165 -0.77 1.14 -10.45
C ARG A 165 0.16 0.16 -9.73
N ALA A 166 1.30 0.64 -9.25
CA ALA A 166 2.25 -0.18 -8.47
C ALA A 166 2.49 0.42 -7.09
N SER A 167 2.70 -0.42 -6.08
CA SER A 167 3.20 -0.03 -4.75
C SER A 167 4.54 -0.68 -4.52
N ILE A 168 5.63 0.10 -4.48
CA ILE A 168 7.00 -0.40 -4.44
C ILE A 168 7.51 -0.37 -3.01
N GLY A 169 7.86 -1.54 -2.47
CA GLY A 169 8.44 -1.66 -1.14
C GLY A 169 9.89 -1.19 -1.10
N ILE A 170 10.14 0.03 -0.61
CA ILE A 170 11.50 0.61 -0.50
C ILE A 170 12.04 0.47 0.91
N GLN A 171 11.26 0.93 1.89
CA GLN A 171 11.57 0.96 3.32
C GLN A 171 12.71 1.93 3.67
N ASP A 172 13.92 1.67 3.20
CA ASP A 172 15.12 2.50 3.35
C ASP A 172 16.19 2.12 2.30
N PHE A 173 17.02 3.06 1.86
CA PHE A 173 18.16 2.81 0.96
C PHE A 173 19.53 2.76 1.66
N ASP A 174 19.63 3.10 2.95
CA ASP A 174 20.89 3.01 3.69
C ASP A 174 21.29 1.53 3.90
N PRO A 175 22.49 1.10 3.46
CA PRO A 175 22.91 -0.30 3.55
C PRO A 175 22.97 -0.85 4.98
N LEU A 176 23.28 -0.02 5.99
CA LEU A 176 23.31 -0.46 7.37
C LEU A 176 21.89 -0.68 7.90
N VAL A 177 20.96 0.23 7.61
CA VAL A 177 19.54 0.05 7.94
C VAL A 177 19.00 -1.22 7.28
N GLN A 178 19.25 -1.39 5.97
CA GLN A 178 18.84 -2.56 5.19
C GLN A 178 19.35 -3.89 5.76
N LYS A 179 20.64 -3.93 6.12
CA LYS A 179 21.25 -5.11 6.76
C LYS A 179 20.58 -5.43 8.10
N SER A 180 20.33 -4.41 8.93
CA SER A 180 19.73 -4.58 10.25
C SER A 180 18.24 -4.95 10.22
N ILE A 181 17.58 -4.88 9.06
CA ILE A 181 16.19 -5.31 8.86
C ILE A 181 16.06 -6.56 7.97
N GLY A 182 17.18 -7.15 7.54
CA GLY A 182 17.19 -8.34 6.69
C GLY A 182 16.65 -8.12 5.27
N ARG A 183 16.82 -6.91 4.70
CA ARG A 183 16.29 -6.53 3.37
C ARG A 183 17.32 -5.73 2.59
N MET A 184 18.29 -6.41 1.98
CA MET A 184 19.22 -5.77 1.04
C MET A 184 18.49 -5.45 -0.26
N GLN A 185 18.52 -4.17 -0.66
CA GLN A 185 17.84 -3.64 -1.83
C GLN A 185 18.56 -2.36 -2.32
N PRO A 186 19.62 -2.48 -3.13
CA PRO A 186 20.31 -1.31 -3.67
C PRO A 186 19.37 -0.38 -4.46
N PHE A 187 19.66 0.92 -4.45
CA PHE A 187 18.88 1.93 -5.17
C PHE A 187 18.72 1.60 -6.66
N ASP A 188 19.79 1.16 -7.31
CA ASP A 188 19.80 0.84 -8.75
C ASP A 188 18.82 -0.26 -9.15
N ILE A 189 18.61 -1.26 -8.28
CA ILE A 189 17.60 -2.31 -8.50
C ILE A 189 16.19 -1.73 -8.47
N THR A 190 15.93 -0.80 -7.55
CA THR A 190 14.63 -0.13 -7.46
C THR A 190 14.41 0.80 -8.64
N ARG A 191 15.45 1.55 -9.06
CA ARG A 191 15.39 2.41 -10.25
C ARG A 191 15.08 1.60 -11.52
N ALA A 192 15.78 0.48 -11.73
CA ALA A 192 15.52 -0.40 -12.87
C ALA A 192 14.07 -0.93 -12.86
N CYS A 193 13.55 -1.33 -11.70
CA CYS A 193 12.15 -1.74 -11.55
C CYS A 193 11.17 -0.61 -11.92
N VAL A 194 11.42 0.63 -11.48
CA VAL A 194 10.62 1.81 -11.84
C VAL A 194 10.65 2.08 -13.35
N ASP A 195 11.83 1.98 -13.97
CA ASP A 195 11.99 2.17 -15.41
C ASP A 195 11.23 1.09 -16.20
N ASP A 196 11.30 -0.16 -15.76
CA ASP A 196 10.56 -1.25 -16.37
C ASP A 196 9.04 -1.07 -16.25
N LEU A 197 8.54 -0.69 -15.07
CA LEU A 197 7.11 -0.38 -14.85
C LEU A 197 6.62 0.73 -15.78
N ARG A 198 7.39 1.82 -15.89
CA ARG A 198 7.05 2.95 -16.77
C ARG A 198 7.08 2.56 -18.25
N ALA A 199 8.05 1.76 -18.67
CA ALA A 199 8.15 1.25 -20.03
C ALA A 199 6.97 0.32 -20.39
N ALA A 200 6.41 -0.39 -19.41
CA ALA A 200 5.19 -1.19 -19.57
C ALA A 200 3.89 -0.35 -19.46
N GLY A 201 3.99 0.98 -19.33
CA GLY A 201 2.84 1.89 -19.26
C GLY A 201 2.25 2.09 -17.86
N ILE A 202 2.81 1.46 -16.81
CA ILE A 202 2.39 1.65 -15.42
C ILE A 202 3.08 2.90 -14.87
N ARG A 203 2.33 4.01 -14.84
CA ARG A 203 2.87 5.31 -14.40
C ARG A 203 2.44 5.71 -12.99
N SER A 204 1.33 5.17 -12.47
CA SER A 204 0.85 5.47 -11.12
C SER A 204 1.67 4.69 -10.10
N LEU A 205 2.67 5.33 -9.51
CA LEU A 205 3.62 4.71 -8.58
C LEU A 205 3.41 5.21 -7.15
N ASN A 206 3.25 4.26 -6.24
CA ASN A 206 3.38 4.49 -4.81
C ASN A 206 4.70 3.90 -4.31
N THR A 207 5.35 4.57 -3.37
CA THR A 207 6.52 4.02 -2.66
C THR A 207 6.26 3.91 -1.17
N ASP A 208 6.62 2.76 -0.59
CA ASP A 208 6.46 2.49 0.84
C ASP A 208 7.79 2.70 1.56
N LEU A 209 7.82 3.62 2.53
CA LEU A 209 8.97 3.92 3.39
C LEU A 209 8.62 3.65 4.85
N VAL A 210 9.63 3.34 5.66
CA VAL A 210 9.46 3.13 7.11
C VAL A 210 10.45 4.01 7.87
N TYR A 211 9.94 4.85 8.78
CA TYR A 211 10.76 5.59 9.74
C TYR A 211 10.77 4.90 11.12
N GLY A 212 11.83 5.11 11.88
CA GLY A 212 12.06 4.46 13.16
C GLY A 212 12.75 3.09 13.08
N LEU A 213 13.39 2.77 11.95
CA LEU A 213 14.18 1.56 11.77
C LEU A 213 15.55 1.66 12.50
N PRO A 214 16.21 0.53 12.81
CA PRO A 214 17.51 0.54 13.48
C PRO A 214 18.55 1.32 12.68
N HIS A 215 19.36 2.12 13.38
CA HIS A 215 20.42 2.98 12.84
C HIS A 215 19.95 4.13 11.93
N GLN A 216 18.65 4.39 11.77
CA GLN A 216 18.20 5.59 11.06
C GLN A 216 18.63 6.86 11.79
N THR A 217 19.18 7.80 11.04
CA THR A 217 19.50 9.16 11.48
C THR A 217 18.85 10.15 10.52
N ALA A 218 18.77 11.43 10.90
CA ALA A 218 18.22 12.46 10.01
C ALA A 218 18.95 12.50 8.65
N ALA A 219 20.28 12.39 8.65
CA ALA A 219 21.07 12.38 7.42
C ALA A 219 20.78 11.16 6.53
N ARG A 220 20.68 9.96 7.12
CA ARG A 220 20.36 8.72 6.39
C ARG A 220 18.96 8.73 5.81
N LEU A 221 17.97 9.13 6.62
CA LEU A 221 16.59 9.20 6.14
C LEU A 221 16.45 10.28 5.07
N GLN A 222 17.16 11.41 5.19
CA GLN A 222 17.16 12.43 4.14
C GLN A 222 17.73 11.90 2.82
N ASP A 223 18.86 11.19 2.84
CA ASP A 223 19.42 10.56 1.64
C ASP A 223 18.45 9.54 1.00
N THR A 224 17.77 8.74 1.83
CA THR A 224 16.70 7.84 1.36
C THR A 224 15.54 8.62 0.72
N VAL A 225 15.08 9.71 1.34
CA VAL A 225 13.99 10.55 0.81
C VAL A 225 14.40 11.19 -0.51
N ASP A 226 15.63 11.70 -0.62
CA ASP A 226 16.14 12.33 -1.84
C ASP A 226 16.18 11.32 -3.00
N LYS A 227 16.68 10.10 -2.74
CA LYS A 227 16.62 8.99 -3.71
C LYS A 227 15.20 8.61 -4.10
N VAL A 228 14.24 8.65 -3.17
CA VAL A 228 12.83 8.36 -3.49
C VAL A 228 12.25 9.45 -4.37
N LEU A 229 12.57 10.71 -4.13
CA LEU A 229 12.14 11.82 -5.00
C LEU A 229 12.75 11.72 -6.40
N ASP A 230 13.99 11.23 -6.53
CA ASP A 230 14.62 10.95 -7.83
C ASP A 230 13.88 9.85 -8.63
N LEU A 231 13.11 8.99 -7.96
CA LEU A 231 12.26 8.01 -8.63
C LEU A 231 10.95 8.63 -9.17
N ASP A 232 10.64 9.89 -8.83
CA ASP A 232 9.43 10.63 -9.24
C ASP A 232 8.10 9.85 -9.00
N PRO A 233 7.77 9.51 -7.74
CA PRO A 233 6.54 8.78 -7.42
C PRO A 233 5.33 9.72 -7.33
N ASP A 234 4.14 9.22 -7.70
CA ASP A 234 2.88 9.96 -7.49
C ASP A 234 2.46 10.00 -6.02
N ARG A 235 2.84 8.96 -5.25
CA ARG A 235 2.42 8.77 -3.86
C ARG A 235 3.52 8.17 -3.02
N VAL A 236 3.52 8.54 -1.75
CA VAL A 236 4.42 7.99 -0.73
C VAL A 236 3.60 7.56 0.47
N ALA A 237 3.76 6.30 0.88
CA ALA A 237 3.28 5.83 2.15
C ALA A 237 4.44 5.80 3.15
N LEU A 238 4.40 6.71 4.13
CA LEU A 238 5.43 6.83 5.16
C LEU A 238 4.93 6.22 6.48
N PHE A 239 5.38 5.01 6.78
CA PHE A 239 4.96 4.24 7.94
C PHE A 239 5.91 4.41 9.14
N GLY A 240 5.36 4.56 10.34
CA GLY A 240 6.14 4.44 11.57
C GLY A 240 6.35 2.97 11.93
N TYR A 241 7.61 2.56 12.09
CA TYR A 241 7.98 1.20 12.45
C TYR A 241 7.25 0.73 13.72
N ALA A 242 6.59 -0.43 13.64
CA ALA A 242 5.92 -1.05 14.77
C ALA A 242 6.77 -2.23 15.26
N HIS A 243 7.49 -2.03 16.36
CA HIS A 243 8.26 -3.08 17.03
C HIS A 243 7.36 -3.87 18.00
N VAL A 244 6.94 -5.05 17.55
CA VAL A 244 6.01 -5.97 18.21
C VAL A 244 6.55 -7.42 18.19
N PRO A 245 7.73 -7.70 18.76
CA PRO A 245 8.37 -9.02 18.70
C PRO A 245 7.56 -10.15 19.37
N TRP A 246 6.56 -9.80 20.21
CA TRP A 246 5.59 -10.75 20.76
C TRP A 246 4.55 -11.22 19.73
N VAL A 247 4.25 -10.40 18.71
CA VAL A 247 3.38 -10.76 17.57
C VAL A 247 4.22 -11.33 16.43
N SER A 248 5.30 -10.63 16.05
CA SER A 248 6.17 -11.01 14.93
C SER A 248 7.55 -11.41 15.45
N LYS A 249 7.72 -12.70 15.78
CA LYS A 249 8.94 -13.23 16.43
C LYS A 249 10.25 -12.90 15.70
N ARG A 250 10.22 -12.70 14.38
CA ARG A 250 11.39 -12.33 13.56
C ARG A 250 11.94 -10.94 13.88
N GLN A 251 11.14 -10.04 14.48
CA GLN A 251 11.63 -8.74 14.92
C GLN A 251 12.65 -8.85 16.07
N LYS A 252 12.78 -10.02 16.72
CA LYS A 252 13.87 -10.30 17.67
C LYS A 252 15.26 -10.31 17.03
N LEU A 253 15.34 -10.36 15.69
CA LEU A 253 16.60 -10.26 14.94
C LEU A 253 17.05 -8.81 14.76
N ILE A 254 16.20 -7.83 15.09
CA ILE A 254 16.54 -6.41 15.03
C ILE A 254 17.30 -6.02 16.30
N PRO A 255 18.45 -5.31 16.19
CA PRO A 255 19.15 -4.77 17.35
C PRO A 255 18.31 -3.67 18.01
N GLU A 256 17.68 -3.97 19.14
CA GLU A 256 16.77 -3.04 19.84
C GLU A 256 17.50 -1.79 20.32
N GLU A 257 18.76 -1.92 20.73
CA GLU A 257 19.64 -0.82 21.14
C GLU A 257 19.94 0.18 20.02
N ALA A 258 19.77 -0.23 18.76
CA ALA A 258 19.95 0.62 17.60
C ALA A 258 18.67 1.34 17.17
N LEU A 259 17.53 1.05 17.80
CA LEU A 259 16.27 1.74 17.50
C LEU A 259 16.33 3.19 17.98
N PRO A 260 15.89 4.16 17.15
CA PRO A 260 15.80 5.54 17.59
C PRO A 260 14.76 5.69 18.71
N ALA A 261 15.08 6.52 19.71
CA ALA A 261 14.14 6.92 20.75
C ALA A 261 12.91 7.65 20.17
N GLU A 262 11.82 7.74 20.93
CA GLU A 262 10.54 8.29 20.45
C GLU A 262 10.65 9.73 19.93
N GLU A 263 11.46 10.59 20.57
CA GLU A 263 11.71 11.94 20.06
C GLU A 263 12.45 11.93 18.73
N ALA A 264 13.49 11.09 18.61
CA ALA A 264 14.21 10.94 17.34
C ALA A 264 13.29 10.39 16.24
N ARG A 265 12.37 9.47 16.57
CA ARG A 265 11.35 8.97 15.62
C ARG A 265 10.41 10.07 15.16
N HIS A 266 9.99 10.96 16.06
CA HIS A 266 9.16 12.11 15.72
C HIS A 266 9.91 13.09 14.81
N ASP A 267 11.18 13.36 15.10
CA ASP A 267 12.03 14.22 14.28
C ASP A 267 12.22 13.63 12.87
N LEU A 268 12.47 12.32 12.76
CA LEU A 268 12.56 11.60 11.48
C LEU A 268 11.26 11.69 10.67
N ALA A 269 10.11 11.48 11.31
CA ALA A 269 8.80 11.59 10.66
C ALA A 269 8.53 13.02 10.16
N THR A 270 8.87 14.01 10.98
CA THR A 270 8.67 15.44 10.67
C THR A 270 9.59 15.88 9.53
N LEU A 271 10.85 15.46 9.56
CA LEU A 271 11.83 15.68 8.49
C LEU A 271 11.31 15.14 7.15
N ALA A 272 10.97 13.85 7.10
CA ALA A 272 10.49 13.22 5.86
C ALA A 272 9.19 13.88 5.35
N ALA A 273 8.23 14.15 6.23
CA ALA A 273 6.99 14.83 5.86
C ALA A 273 7.23 16.24 5.30
N ALA A 274 8.15 17.00 5.90
CA ALA A 274 8.51 18.34 5.42
C ALA A 274 9.18 18.28 4.03
N ARG A 275 10.08 17.32 3.80
CA ARG A 275 10.74 17.11 2.51
C ARG A 275 9.74 16.74 1.41
N PHE A 276 8.86 15.75 1.64
CA PHE A 276 7.84 15.38 0.67
C PHE A 276 6.85 16.52 0.40
N THR A 277 6.44 17.28 1.42
CA THR A 277 5.58 18.45 1.24
C THR A 277 6.26 19.52 0.38
N ALA A 278 7.55 19.81 0.62
CA ALA A 278 8.31 20.75 -0.19
C ALA A 278 8.47 20.30 -1.65
N ALA A 279 8.48 18.98 -1.89
CA ALA A 279 8.52 18.38 -3.22
C ALA A 279 7.14 18.24 -3.90
N GLY A 280 6.06 18.77 -3.30
CA GLY A 280 4.72 18.72 -3.90
C GLY A 280 3.90 17.47 -3.57
N LEU A 281 4.34 16.66 -2.61
CA LEU A 281 3.64 15.49 -2.08
C LEU A 281 3.13 15.78 -0.66
N PRO A 282 2.08 16.60 -0.48
CA PRO A 282 1.58 16.96 0.84
C PRO A 282 0.91 15.76 1.53
N PRO A 283 0.90 15.71 2.88
CA PRO A 283 0.24 14.65 3.61
C PRO A 283 -1.26 14.63 3.29
N HIS A 284 -1.76 13.47 2.88
CA HIS A 284 -3.20 13.20 2.84
C HIS A 284 -3.74 13.17 4.27
N ARG A 285 -4.29 14.30 4.73
CA ARG A 285 -5.00 14.32 6.01
C ARG A 285 -6.27 13.48 5.87
N HIS A 286 -6.39 12.42 6.66
CA HIS A 286 -7.69 11.83 6.95
C HIS A 286 -8.58 12.96 7.48
N ARG A 287 -9.64 13.30 6.74
CA ARG A 287 -10.70 14.16 7.29
C ARG A 287 -11.18 13.46 8.56
N PRO A 288 -11.27 14.14 9.72
CA PRO A 288 -11.97 13.56 10.85
C PRO A 288 -13.38 13.17 10.39
N PHE A 289 -13.86 12.00 10.82
CA PHE A 289 -15.27 11.65 10.76
C PHE A 289 -16.03 12.70 11.56
N LEU A 290 -16.42 13.79 10.91
CA LEU A 290 -17.40 14.71 11.44
C LEU A 290 -18.75 14.01 11.26
N PRO A 291 -19.58 13.89 12.32
CA PRO A 291 -20.96 13.43 12.18
C PRO A 291 -21.62 14.19 11.04
N SER A 292 -22.29 13.45 10.16
CA SER A 292 -22.88 13.95 8.92
C SER A 292 -23.79 15.15 9.17
N GLY A 293 -23.32 16.32 8.78
CA GLY A 293 -24.06 17.56 8.96
C GLY A 293 -23.45 18.74 8.22
N ARG A 294 -23.00 18.55 6.96
CA ARG A 294 -22.87 19.61 5.93
C ARG A 294 -22.36 19.00 4.62
N ARG A 295 -23.16 19.15 3.56
CA ARG A 295 -22.83 18.76 2.18
C ARG A 295 -21.55 19.46 1.72
N ALA A 296 -20.58 18.69 1.23
CA ALA A 296 -19.39 19.23 0.58
C ALA A 296 -19.77 19.69 -0.83
N GLY A 297 -19.69 20.99 -1.07
CA GLY A 297 -19.86 21.59 -2.38
C GLY A 297 -18.75 21.18 -3.35
N THR A 298 -19.17 20.80 -4.55
CA THR A 298 -18.35 20.54 -5.72
C THR A 298 -17.61 21.81 -6.15
N ARG A 299 -16.30 21.71 -6.40
CA ARG A 299 -15.59 22.66 -7.26
C ARG A 299 -15.12 21.93 -8.51
N ARG A 300 -15.88 22.10 -9.59
CA ARG A 300 -15.45 21.85 -10.96
C ARG A 300 -14.57 23.03 -11.39
N HIS A 301 -13.35 22.77 -11.82
CA HIS A 301 -12.57 23.75 -12.59
C HIS A 301 -12.86 23.55 -14.08
N HIS A 302 -13.82 24.30 -14.62
CA HIS A 302 -13.86 24.60 -16.05
C HIS A 302 -13.24 25.99 -16.26
N ARG A 303 -12.14 26.05 -17.02
CA ARG A 303 -11.67 27.29 -17.65
C ARG A 303 -12.62 27.61 -18.81
N ALA A 304 -13.20 28.81 -18.80
CA ALA A 304 -13.86 29.40 -19.96
C ALA A 304 -12.96 30.53 -20.54
N PRO A 305 -12.97 30.78 -21.87
CA PRO A 305 -12.22 31.86 -22.48
C PRO A 305 -12.99 33.21 -22.47
N ALA A 306 -12.18 34.28 -22.43
CA ALA A 306 -12.35 35.72 -22.65
C ALA A 306 -13.75 36.37 -22.86
N PRO A 307 -14.00 37.58 -22.29
CA PRO A 307 -15.12 38.42 -22.68
C PRO A 307 -14.80 39.27 -23.92
N GLN A 308 -15.76 39.30 -24.85
CA GLN A 308 -15.88 40.30 -25.93
C GLN A 308 -16.27 41.65 -25.33
N LEU A 309 -15.62 42.73 -25.78
CA LEU A 309 -16.01 44.11 -25.51
C LEU A 309 -16.97 44.62 -26.60
N PRO A 310 -18.04 45.36 -26.26
CA PRO A 310 -18.88 46.02 -27.25
C PRO A 310 -18.39 47.45 -27.58
N GLY A 311 -18.17 47.68 -28.89
CA GLY A 311 -18.53 48.89 -29.66
C GLY A 311 -17.94 50.27 -29.32
N LEU A 312 -17.33 50.93 -30.31
CA LEU A 312 -17.92 52.05 -31.08
C LEU A 312 -16.85 52.92 -31.79
N CYS A 313 -17.29 53.47 -32.93
CA CYS A 313 -16.75 54.61 -33.70
C CYS A 313 -15.67 54.34 -34.76
N GLY A 314 -16.05 54.57 -36.03
CA GLY A 314 -15.15 54.73 -37.18
C GLY A 314 -15.60 53.95 -38.40
#